data_AF-A0A1I2NEB3-F1
#
_entry.id   AF-A0A1I2NEB3-F1
#
_cell.length_a   1.000
_cell.length_b   1.000
_cell.length_c   1.000
_cell.angle_alpha   90.00
_cell.angle_beta   90.00
_cell.angle_gamma   90.00
#
_symmetry.space_group_name_H-M   'P 1'
#
loop_
_entity.id
_entity.type
_entity.pdbx_description
1 polymer ?
#
loop_
_entity_poly.entity_id
_entity_poly.type
_entity_poly.pdbx_seq_one_letter_code
_entity_poly.pdbx_strand_id
1 'polypeptide(L)'
;MKKILFIFSAFLMISCGNSEEKISEDPADLNSLSGDYNLVEMDGEDISAEGFILNFNGTEKRLSGKTGCNNFVATYKIQDSIVKFNPPLGTKMYCEGQMEYEEIMNEVIPEIRNVRISDKDLIFLSKENQELLNLQKTEDSE
;
A
#
# COMPACT_ATOMS: atom_id res chain seq x y z
N MET A 1 -0.40 -64.69 9.58
CA MET A 1 -0.63 -64.25 10.98
C MET A 1 0.47 -63.27 11.36
N LYS A 2 0.11 -62.03 11.73
CA LYS A 2 0.81 -61.00 12.55
C LYS A 2 2.36 -61.05 12.55
N LYS A 3 3.08 -59.95 12.28
CA LYS A 3 3.13 -58.77 13.16
C LYS A 3 3.59 -57.52 12.39
N ILE A 4 2.88 -56.43 12.65
CA ILE A 4 3.29 -55.04 12.44
C ILE A 4 4.49 -54.74 13.34
N LEU A 5 5.45 -53.95 12.86
CA LEU A 5 6.23 -53.07 13.74
C LEU A 5 6.51 -51.74 13.03
N PHE A 6 5.91 -50.69 13.59
CA PHE A 6 6.15 -49.27 13.33
C PHE A 6 7.53 -48.85 13.85
N ILE A 7 8.28 -48.05 13.07
CA ILE A 7 9.39 -47.19 13.53
C ILE A 7 9.27 -45.91 12.69
N PHE A 8 8.51 -44.89 13.10
CA PHE A 8 8.84 -43.76 13.98
C PHE A 8 10.09 -42.95 13.58
N SER A 9 9.82 -41.86 12.84
CA SER A 9 10.43 -40.53 12.90
C SER A 9 11.96 -40.37 12.84
N ALA A 10 12.39 -39.65 11.79
CA ALA A 10 13.34 -38.54 11.95
C ALA A 10 12.82 -37.35 11.13
N PHE A 11 11.86 -36.63 11.71
CA PHE A 11 11.35 -35.37 11.19
C PHE A 11 12.43 -34.30 11.43
N LEU A 12 13.16 -33.92 10.38
CA LEU A 12 14.05 -32.76 10.41
C LEU A 12 13.21 -31.49 10.31
N MET A 13 12.75 -30.98 11.46
CA MET A 13 12.20 -29.63 11.54
C MET A 13 13.35 -28.65 11.73
N ILE A 14 13.89 -28.16 10.63
CA ILE A 14 14.57 -26.86 10.62
C ILE A 14 13.44 -25.82 10.65
N SER A 15 13.01 -25.48 11.86
CA SER A 15 12.12 -24.34 12.10
C SER A 15 12.96 -23.07 12.01
N CYS A 16 13.11 -22.52 10.81
CA CYS A 16 13.35 -21.09 10.70
C CYS A 16 12.08 -20.41 11.20
N GLY A 17 12.15 -19.71 12.34
CA GLY A 17 11.11 -18.80 12.78
C GLY A 17 11.01 -17.65 11.79
N ASN A 18 10.34 -17.88 10.67
CA ASN A 18 9.84 -16.80 9.85
C ASN A 18 8.60 -16.30 10.59
N SER A 19 8.71 -15.12 11.21
CA SER A 19 7.53 -14.40 11.68
C SER A 19 6.63 -14.22 10.47
N GLU A 20 5.47 -14.89 10.45
CA GLU A 20 4.46 -14.64 9.42
C GLU A 20 4.04 -13.18 9.55
N GLU A 21 4.37 -12.36 8.55
CA GLU A 21 3.97 -10.96 8.52
C GLU A 21 2.44 -10.91 8.44
N LYS A 22 1.79 -10.19 9.35
CA LYS A 22 0.34 -10.17 9.43
C LYS A 22 -0.20 -9.29 8.31
N ILE A 23 -0.59 -9.92 7.20
CA ILE A 23 -1.22 -9.23 6.07
C ILE A 23 -2.74 -9.17 6.31
N SER A 24 -3.30 -7.96 6.35
CA SER A 24 -4.73 -7.70 6.34
C SER A 24 -5.17 -7.19 4.97
N GLU A 25 -6.32 -7.68 4.50
CA GLU A 25 -6.97 -7.19 3.29
C GLU A 25 -8.32 -6.51 3.59
N ASP A 26 -8.68 -6.32 4.87
CA ASP A 26 -9.91 -5.63 5.25
C ASP A 26 -9.71 -4.11 5.14
N PRO A 27 -10.38 -3.41 4.21
CA PRO A 27 -10.23 -1.97 4.08
C PRO A 27 -10.64 -1.19 5.33
N ALA A 28 -11.47 -1.77 6.21
CA ALA A 28 -11.88 -1.12 7.45
C ALA A 28 -10.69 -0.80 8.37
N ASP A 29 -9.61 -1.58 8.28
CA ASP A 29 -8.38 -1.38 9.07
C ASP A 29 -7.71 -0.04 8.73
N LEU A 30 -7.92 0.48 7.52
CA LEU A 30 -7.41 1.80 7.11
C LEU A 30 -7.84 2.91 8.04
N ASN A 31 -9.05 2.84 8.63
CA ASN A 31 -9.55 3.90 9.50
C ASN A 31 -8.69 4.12 10.77
N SER A 32 -7.89 3.11 11.15
CA SER A 32 -6.99 3.15 12.30
C SER A 32 -5.57 3.62 11.98
N LEU A 33 -5.24 3.77 10.70
CA LEU A 33 -3.90 4.13 10.25
C LEU A 33 -3.82 5.62 9.94
N SER A 34 -2.76 6.27 10.38
CA SER A 34 -2.45 7.66 10.02
C SER A 34 -0.95 7.91 10.15
N GLY A 35 -0.40 8.79 9.33
CA GLY A 35 1.00 9.16 9.37
C GLY A 35 1.56 9.53 8.01
N ASP A 36 2.86 9.78 8.00
CA ASP A 36 3.63 10.01 6.80
C ASP A 36 4.24 8.69 6.31
N TYR A 37 4.17 8.47 5.01
CA TYR A 37 4.62 7.25 4.34
C TYR A 37 5.49 7.62 3.14
N ASN A 38 6.57 6.87 2.94
CA ASN A 38 7.34 6.91 1.70
C ASN A 38 6.52 6.24 0.60
N LEU A 39 6.40 6.90 -0.54
CA LEU A 39 5.88 6.28 -1.76
C LEU A 39 7.04 5.57 -2.47
N VAL A 40 7.02 4.24 -2.45
CA VAL A 40 8.13 3.42 -2.96
C VAL A 40 7.82 2.76 -4.29
N GLU A 41 6.54 2.56 -4.62
CA GLU A 41 6.10 2.01 -5.90
C GLU A 41 4.90 2.79 -6.44
N MET A 42 4.88 3.04 -7.75
CA MET A 42 3.77 3.64 -8.47
C MET A 42 3.56 2.91 -9.80
N ASP A 43 2.32 2.47 -10.05
CA ASP A 43 1.92 1.71 -11.25
C ASP A 43 2.83 0.49 -11.56
N GLY A 44 3.31 -0.19 -10.52
CA GLY A 44 4.20 -1.34 -10.65
C GLY A 44 5.68 -1.00 -10.88
N GLU A 45 6.06 0.29 -10.89
CA GLU A 45 7.44 0.74 -11.00
C GLU A 45 8.01 1.20 -9.65
N ASP A 46 9.22 0.73 -9.31
CA ASP A 46 9.97 1.19 -8.14
C ASP A 46 10.43 2.63 -8.35
N ILE A 47 9.88 3.54 -7.53
CA ILE A 47 10.17 4.96 -7.54
C ILE A 47 10.74 5.44 -6.19
N SER A 48 11.23 4.50 -5.36
CA SER A 48 11.77 4.80 -4.03
C SER A 48 12.90 5.84 -4.05
N ALA A 49 13.68 5.90 -5.14
CA ALA A 49 14.75 6.87 -5.34
C ALA A 49 14.27 8.33 -5.43
N GLU A 50 12.99 8.56 -5.76
CA GLU A 50 12.41 9.90 -5.83
C GLU A 50 12.18 10.52 -4.44
N GLY A 51 12.03 9.68 -3.41
CA GLY A 51 11.88 10.13 -2.03
C GLY A 51 10.57 10.90 -1.77
N PHE A 52 9.50 10.58 -2.49
CA PHE A 52 8.19 11.19 -2.24
C PHE A 52 7.61 10.73 -0.90
N ILE A 53 7.12 11.68 -0.12
CA ILE A 53 6.43 11.43 1.15
C ILE A 53 4.96 11.83 1.01
N LEU A 54 4.07 10.92 1.35
CA LEU A 54 2.63 11.12 1.36
C LEU A 54 2.11 11.04 2.79
N ASN A 55 1.16 11.90 3.11
CA ASN A 55 0.40 11.84 4.35
C ASN A 55 -0.89 11.04 4.12
N PHE A 56 -1.01 9.91 4.80
CA PHE A 56 -2.24 9.12 4.87
C PHE A 56 -2.95 9.40 6.19
N ASN A 57 -4.24 9.67 6.13
CA ASN A 57 -5.08 9.85 7.32
C ASN A 57 -6.37 9.04 7.16
N GLY A 58 -6.40 7.89 7.83
CA GLY A 58 -7.53 6.97 7.82
C GLY A 58 -8.78 7.51 8.51
N THR A 59 -8.61 8.36 9.53
CA THR A 59 -9.73 8.96 10.26
C THR A 59 -10.45 10.00 9.40
N GLU A 60 -9.69 10.83 8.67
CA GLU A 60 -10.21 11.81 7.70
C GLU A 60 -10.53 11.21 6.34
N LYS A 61 -10.15 9.95 6.10
CA LYS A 61 -10.23 9.25 4.82
C LYS A 61 -9.56 10.00 3.68
N ARG A 62 -8.31 10.39 3.91
CA ARG A 62 -7.55 11.32 3.06
C ARG A 62 -6.15 10.78 2.79
N LEU A 63 -5.71 10.90 1.53
CA LEU A 63 -4.32 10.75 1.11
C LEU A 63 -3.90 12.09 0.50
N SER A 64 -2.74 12.60 0.87
CA SER A 64 -2.24 13.87 0.33
C SER A 64 -0.73 13.86 0.26
N GLY A 65 -0.17 14.69 -0.60
CA GLY A 65 1.27 14.85 -0.69
C GLY A 65 1.65 15.65 -1.91
N LYS A 66 2.93 15.58 -2.26
CA LYS A 66 3.50 16.21 -3.44
C LYS A 66 4.25 15.17 -4.25
N THR A 67 3.85 14.98 -5.49
CA THR A 67 4.57 14.16 -6.47
C THR A 67 5.04 15.09 -7.57
N GLY A 68 6.34 15.18 -7.81
CA GLY A 68 6.89 16.14 -8.76
C GLY A 68 6.68 17.62 -8.36
N CYS A 69 5.91 18.36 -9.18
CA CYS A 69 5.76 19.81 -9.09
C CYS A 69 4.60 20.24 -8.18
N ASN A 70 3.49 19.51 -8.20
CA ASN A 70 2.22 19.90 -7.59
C ASN A 70 1.87 19.09 -6.35
N ASN A 71 1.10 19.73 -5.48
CA ASN A 71 0.47 19.06 -4.35
C ASN A 71 -0.86 18.47 -4.79
N PHE A 72 -1.23 17.35 -4.19
CA PHE A 72 -2.54 16.72 -4.37
C PHE A 72 -3.18 16.34 -3.03
N VAL A 73 -4.50 16.22 -3.06
CA VAL A 73 -5.33 15.67 -2.00
C VAL A 73 -6.37 14.77 -2.65
N ALA A 74 -6.42 13.52 -2.24
CA ALA A 74 -7.45 12.56 -2.61
C ALA A 74 -8.22 12.13 -1.35
N THR A 75 -9.54 12.02 -1.47
CA THR A 75 -10.39 11.49 -0.39
C THR A 75 -10.96 10.16 -0.81
N TYR A 76 -11.19 9.26 0.13
CA TYR A 76 -11.76 7.95 -0.16
C TYR A 76 -12.95 7.61 0.73
N LYS A 77 -13.67 6.58 0.31
CA LYS A 77 -14.69 5.91 1.11
C LYS A 77 -14.52 4.41 0.99
N ILE A 78 -15.03 3.70 1.99
CA ILE A 78 -15.13 2.24 1.98
C ILE A 78 -16.60 1.91 1.85
N GLN A 79 -16.96 1.14 0.82
CA GLN A 79 -18.32 0.66 0.56
C GLN A 79 -18.24 -0.79 0.11
N ASP A 80 -18.99 -1.68 0.77
CA ASP A 80 -19.03 -3.12 0.43
C ASP A 80 -17.63 -3.76 0.35
N SER A 81 -16.76 -3.46 1.32
CA SER A 81 -15.35 -3.88 1.35
C SER A 81 -14.50 -3.43 0.14
N ILE A 82 -14.90 -2.34 -0.53
CA ILE A 82 -14.14 -1.73 -1.64
C ILE A 82 -13.69 -0.33 -1.21
N VAL A 83 -12.41 -0.03 -1.39
CA VAL A 83 -11.84 1.33 -1.29
C VAL A 83 -12.15 2.08 -2.58
N LYS A 84 -12.74 3.27 -2.48
CA LYS A 84 -12.98 4.13 -3.64
C LYS A 84 -12.49 5.53 -3.36
N PHE A 85 -11.42 5.92 -4.05
CA PHE A 85 -10.96 7.30 -4.05
C PHE A 85 -11.79 8.15 -5.01
N ASN A 86 -12.01 9.41 -4.62
CA ASN A 86 -12.41 10.45 -5.56
C ASN A 86 -11.18 10.88 -6.37
N PRO A 87 -11.38 11.45 -7.58
CA PRO A 87 -10.29 12.04 -8.33
C PRO A 87 -9.49 13.01 -7.44
N PRO A 88 -8.15 12.95 -7.49
CA PRO A 88 -7.31 13.84 -6.71
C PRO A 88 -7.55 15.30 -7.11
N LEU A 89 -7.51 16.18 -6.12
CA LEU A 89 -7.54 17.62 -6.27
C LEU A 89 -6.14 18.17 -6.04
N GLY A 90 -5.63 18.99 -6.96
CA GLY A 90 -4.28 19.51 -6.84
C GLY A 90 -4.10 20.88 -7.48
N THR A 91 -2.90 21.43 -7.31
CA THR A 91 -2.47 22.65 -8.02
C THR A 91 -2.16 22.33 -9.48
N LYS A 92 -2.11 23.36 -10.34
CA LYS A 92 -1.80 23.21 -11.78
C LYS A 92 -0.62 24.09 -12.19
N MET A 93 0.51 23.91 -11.50
CA MET A 93 1.79 24.51 -11.89
C MET A 93 2.47 23.61 -12.93
N TYR A 94 3.16 24.21 -13.89
CA TYR A 94 3.99 23.46 -14.83
C TYR A 94 5.45 23.50 -14.37
N CYS A 95 6.07 22.32 -14.23
CA CYS A 95 7.52 22.18 -14.07
C CYS A 95 8.06 21.26 -15.17
N GLU A 96 9.07 21.72 -15.90
CA GLU A 96 9.71 20.92 -16.95
C GLU A 96 10.32 19.64 -16.36
N GLY A 97 9.97 18.48 -16.94
CA GLY A 97 10.50 17.18 -16.53
C GLY A 97 9.98 16.61 -15.20
N GLN A 98 8.94 17.19 -14.59
CA GLN A 98 8.42 16.74 -13.29
C GLN A 98 6.91 16.44 -13.29
N MET A 99 6.26 16.47 -14.45
CA MET A 99 4.80 16.30 -14.56
C MET A 99 4.38 14.82 -14.61
N GLU A 100 5.27 13.91 -15.00
CA GLU A 100 4.96 12.50 -15.23
C GLU A 100 4.33 11.82 -14.01
N TYR A 101 4.93 11.97 -12.83
CA TYR A 101 4.39 11.39 -11.59
C TYR A 101 3.02 11.93 -11.19
N GLU A 102 2.70 13.18 -11.57
CA GLU A 102 1.38 13.75 -11.31
C GLU A 102 0.33 13.21 -12.26
N GLU A 103 0.70 13.02 -13.53
CA GLU A 103 -0.16 12.41 -14.53
C GLU A 103 -0.51 10.98 -14.11
N ILE A 104 0.49 10.18 -13.75
CA ILE A 104 0.29 8.82 -13.26
C ILE A 104 -0.55 8.82 -11.96
N MET A 105 -0.26 9.69 -10.98
CA MET A 105 -1.06 9.80 -9.76
C MET A 105 -2.55 10.10 -10.05
N ASN A 106 -2.83 10.97 -11.03
CA ASN A 106 -4.20 11.27 -11.46
C ASN A 106 -4.89 10.07 -12.12
N GLU A 107 -4.14 9.19 -12.77
CA GLU A 107 -4.63 7.99 -13.44
C GLU A 107 -4.86 6.82 -12.47
N VAL A 108 -3.92 6.57 -11.54
CA VAL A 108 -3.98 5.39 -10.66
C VAL A 108 -4.93 5.57 -9.48
N ILE A 109 -5.04 6.76 -8.90
CA ILE A 109 -5.90 7.00 -7.72
C ILE A 109 -7.36 6.59 -7.98
N PRO A 110 -8.00 6.97 -9.10
CA PRO A 110 -9.36 6.55 -9.43
C PRO A 110 -9.53 5.04 -9.67
N GLU A 111 -8.45 4.29 -9.93
CA GLU A 111 -8.50 2.86 -10.23
C GLU A 111 -8.39 1.96 -9.00
N ILE A 112 -7.99 2.52 -7.85
CA ILE A 112 -7.90 1.80 -6.58
C ILE A 112 -9.26 1.21 -6.20
N ARG A 113 -9.28 -0.10 -5.91
CA ARG A 113 -10.45 -0.83 -5.40
C ARG A 113 -10.16 -1.58 -4.12
N ASN A 114 -8.93 -2.09 -3.97
CA ASN A 114 -8.55 -2.98 -2.88
C ASN A 114 -7.31 -2.43 -2.17
N VAL A 115 -6.99 -3.04 -1.03
CA VAL A 115 -5.82 -2.70 -0.23
C VAL A 115 -5.25 -3.97 0.40
N ARG A 116 -3.92 -4.03 0.51
CA ARG A 116 -3.19 -4.94 1.40
C ARG A 116 -2.43 -4.11 2.42
N ILE A 117 -2.52 -4.52 3.67
CA ILE A 117 -1.96 -3.81 4.82
C ILE A 117 -1.04 -4.79 5.53
N SER A 118 0.21 -4.42 5.72
CA SER A 118 1.17 -5.13 6.57
C SER A 118 1.64 -4.20 7.69
N ASP A 119 2.60 -4.66 8.51
CA ASP A 119 3.18 -3.82 9.55
C ASP A 119 3.92 -2.60 8.96
N LYS A 120 4.49 -2.77 7.76
CA LYS A 120 5.34 -1.79 7.07
C LYS A 120 4.66 -1.11 5.89
N ASP A 121 3.85 -1.85 5.14
CA ASP A 121 3.35 -1.45 3.83
C ASP A 121 1.83 -1.22 3.85
N LEU A 122 1.43 -0.24 3.05
CA LEU A 122 0.07 0.01 2.63
C LEU A 122 0.04 -0.01 1.10
N ILE A 123 -0.43 -1.13 0.55
CA ILE A 123 -0.42 -1.39 -0.89
C ILE A 123 -1.84 -1.23 -1.42
N PHE A 124 -2.05 -0.25 -2.29
CA PHE A 124 -3.32 -0.03 -2.97
C PHE A 124 -3.35 -0.75 -4.31
N LEU A 125 -4.45 -1.44 -4.59
CA LEU A 125 -4.57 -2.28 -5.77
C LEU A 125 -5.79 -1.95 -6.61
N SER A 126 -5.68 -2.23 -7.91
CA SER A 126 -6.80 -2.20 -8.85
C SER A 126 -7.81 -3.32 -8.55
N LYS A 127 -8.91 -3.35 -9.32
CA LYS A 127 -9.91 -4.42 -9.24
C LYS A 127 -9.31 -5.79 -9.62
N GLU A 128 -8.35 -5.80 -10.53
CA GLU A 128 -7.65 -6.97 -11.06
C GLU A 128 -6.45 -7.38 -10.20
N ASN A 129 -6.26 -6.73 -9.04
CA ASN A 129 -5.14 -6.94 -8.11
C ASN A 129 -3.77 -6.54 -8.66
N GLN A 130 -3.72 -5.61 -9.63
CA GLN A 130 -2.49 -4.92 -9.98
C GLN A 130 -2.12 -3.93 -8.87
N GLU A 131 -0.86 -3.88 -8.48
CA GLU A 131 -0.34 -2.92 -7.51
C GLU A 131 -0.25 -1.54 -8.17
N LEU A 132 -0.89 -0.55 -7.56
CA LEU A 132 -0.98 0.81 -8.09
C LEU A 132 -0.12 1.78 -7.29
N LEU A 133 -0.08 1.60 -5.97
CA LEU A 133 0.75 2.38 -5.06
C LEU A 133 1.22 1.46 -3.93
N ASN A 134 2.51 1.53 -3.58
CA ASN A 134 3.03 0.99 -2.33
C ASN A 134 3.54 2.12 -1.44
N LEU A 135 2.95 2.26 -0.25
CA LEU A 135 3.33 3.23 0.75
C LEU A 135 3.98 2.54 1.95
N GLN A 136 5.21 2.90 2.30
CA GLN A 136 5.92 2.38 3.46
C GLN A 136 5.95 3.39 4.60
N LYS A 137 5.66 2.96 5.83
CA LYS A 137 5.81 3.82 7.01
C LYS A 137 7.21 4.41 7.05
N THR A 138 7.31 5.70 7.36
CA THR A 138 8.61 6.31 7.65
C THR A 138 9.15 5.73 8.97
N GLU A 139 10.46 5.48 9.06
CA GLU A 139 11.07 4.85 10.25
C GLU A 139 10.95 5.70 11.54
N ASP A 140 10.46 6.94 11.45
CA ASP A 140 10.32 7.88 12.56
C ASP A 140 8.89 8.00 13.13
N SER A 141 7.93 7.18 12.69
CA SER A 141 6.55 7.21 13.20
C SER A 141 6.33 6.22 14.37
N GLU A 142 6.98 6.46 15.51
CA GLU A 142 6.64 5.84 16.81
C GLU A 142 5.78 6.76 17.69
#